data_AF-A0A7T8KHA8-F1
#
_entry.id   AF-A0A7T8KHA8-F1
#
_cell.length_a   1.000
_cell.length_b   1.000
_cell.length_c   1.000
_cell.angle_alpha   90.00
_cell.angle_beta   90.00
_cell.angle_gamma   90.00
#
_symmetry.space_group_name_H-M   'P 1'
#
loop_
_entity.id
_entity.type
_entity.pdbx_description
1 polymer ?
#
loop_
_entity_poly.entity_id
_entity_poly.type
_entity_poly.pdbx_seq_one_letter_code
_entity_poly.pdbx_strand_id
1 'polypeptide(L)'
;RVMDLLTGQEITSKVRLPAHSRLQKIHNMSLAFEALKGRIDHKEIVNGNVEKTLGLLWHIIFGLGLVGEIQGLRASLSTMSRVREPATLGLSFVEERENHPGGAEMSEPPTARFILTWARLVCAHYGIEVDNLTTAFSDGRALCFLIHHYMPRLLAQEEIMMNTTLSNAVTETDVTTSLSENKKINEELLQNEKRNFKIFLDK
;
A
#
# COMPACT_ATOMS: atom_id res chain seq x y z
N ARG A 1 13.50 -10.92 -18.31
CA ARG A 1 13.55 -11.37 -16.89
C ARG A 1 12.56 -10.66 -15.99
N VAL A 2 12.66 -9.34 -15.73
CA VAL A 2 11.62 -8.62 -14.94
C VAL A 2 10.24 -8.81 -15.57
N MET A 3 10.17 -8.68 -16.90
CA MET A 3 8.94 -8.91 -17.66
C MET A 3 8.36 -10.31 -17.50
N ASP A 4 9.21 -11.34 -17.52
CA ASP A 4 8.80 -12.73 -17.35
C ASP A 4 8.19 -12.96 -15.97
N LEU A 5 8.76 -12.34 -14.92
CA LEU A 5 8.23 -12.41 -13.57
C LEU A 5 6.88 -11.69 -13.44
N LEU A 6 6.75 -10.51 -14.06
CA LEU A 6 5.54 -9.69 -13.93
C LEU A 6 4.37 -10.19 -14.78
N THR A 7 4.64 -10.84 -15.92
CA THR A 7 3.60 -11.27 -16.87
C THR A 7 3.37 -12.78 -16.86
N GLY A 8 4.27 -13.56 -16.23
CA GLY A 8 4.27 -15.03 -16.30
C GLY A 8 4.62 -15.58 -17.69
N GLN A 9 5.01 -14.73 -18.65
CA GLN A 9 5.34 -15.13 -20.02
C GLN A 9 6.83 -15.37 -20.20
N GLU A 10 7.20 -16.33 -21.05
CA GLU A 10 8.61 -16.60 -21.39
C GLU A 10 9.11 -15.62 -22.47
N ILE A 11 9.39 -14.37 -22.05
CA ILE A 11 9.85 -13.31 -22.95
C ILE A 11 11.35 -13.37 -23.16
N THR A 12 12.12 -13.78 -22.14
CA THR A 12 13.59 -13.81 -22.21
C THR A 12 14.10 -14.73 -23.34
N SER A 13 13.38 -15.79 -23.69
CA SER A 13 13.74 -16.71 -24.79
C SER A 13 13.67 -16.05 -26.18
N LYS A 14 12.93 -14.94 -26.33
CA LYS A 14 12.75 -14.21 -27.60
C LYS A 14 13.68 -13.02 -27.74
N VAL A 15 14.42 -12.67 -26.69
CA VAL A 15 15.33 -11.51 -26.65
C VAL A 15 16.59 -11.78 -27.49
N ARG A 16 17.02 -10.80 -28.27
CA ARG A 16 18.28 -10.84 -29.03
C ARG A 16 19.45 -10.46 -28.14
N LEU A 17 20.39 -11.40 -27.96
CA LEU A 17 21.60 -11.22 -27.16
C LEU A 17 22.86 -11.54 -27.98
N PRO A 18 24.00 -10.86 -27.74
CA PRO A 18 24.12 -9.65 -26.93
C PRO A 18 23.54 -8.40 -27.64
N ALA A 19 22.91 -7.49 -26.88
CA ALA A 19 22.18 -6.34 -27.42
C ALA A 19 23.09 -5.11 -27.66
N HIS A 20 24.14 -5.27 -28.47
CA HIS A 20 25.10 -4.18 -28.76
C HIS A 20 24.52 -3.13 -29.72
N SER A 21 23.75 -3.55 -30.72
CA SER A 21 23.16 -2.66 -31.72
C SER A 21 21.86 -2.01 -31.25
N ARG A 22 21.64 -0.76 -31.68
CA ARG A 22 20.37 -0.05 -31.47
C ARG A 22 19.16 -0.84 -31.98
N LEU A 23 19.29 -1.52 -33.12
CA LEU A 23 18.20 -2.34 -33.68
C LEU A 23 17.86 -3.54 -32.78
N GLN A 24 18.85 -4.16 -32.13
CA GLN A 24 18.62 -5.24 -31.17
C GLN A 24 17.93 -4.71 -29.91
N LYS A 25 18.34 -3.53 -29.41
CA LYS A 25 17.70 -2.87 -28.26
C LYS A 25 16.24 -2.51 -28.53
N ILE A 26 15.93 -1.97 -29.72
CA ILE A 26 14.56 -1.66 -30.15
C ILE A 26 13.70 -2.93 -30.18
N HIS A 27 14.20 -4.01 -30.79
CA HIS A 27 13.49 -5.28 -30.83
C HIS A 27 13.24 -5.86 -29.42
N ASN A 28 14.25 -5.84 -28.56
CA ASN A 28 14.10 -6.35 -27.19
C ASN A 28 13.08 -5.52 -26.40
N MET A 29 13.03 -4.20 -26.63
CA MET A 29 12.00 -3.35 -26.02
C MET A 29 10.62 -3.49 -26.63
N SER A 30 10.48 -3.72 -27.94
CA SER A 30 9.17 -3.98 -28.51
C SER A 30 8.53 -5.23 -27.89
N LEU A 31 9.30 -6.30 -27.66
CA LEU A 31 8.83 -7.51 -26.98
C LEU A 31 8.32 -7.24 -25.56
N ALA A 32 9.06 -6.44 -24.78
CA ALA A 32 8.63 -6.08 -23.43
C ALA A 32 7.34 -5.24 -23.45
N PHE A 33 7.24 -4.28 -24.37
CA PHE A 33 6.10 -3.37 -24.45
C PHE A 33 4.83 -4.05 -24.97
N GLU A 34 4.96 -5.00 -25.89
CA GLU A 34 3.88 -5.86 -26.34
C GLU A 34 3.31 -6.68 -25.19
N ALA A 35 4.16 -7.27 -24.36
CA ALA A 35 3.75 -7.99 -23.17
C ALA A 35 3.11 -7.07 -22.10
N LEU A 36 3.60 -5.83 -21.96
CA LEU A 36 3.05 -4.83 -21.04
C LEU A 36 1.73 -4.20 -21.53
N LYS A 37 1.36 -4.36 -22.80
CA LYS A 37 0.37 -3.52 -23.48
C LYS A 37 0.65 -2.02 -23.24
N GLY A 38 1.93 -1.66 -23.18
CA GLY A 38 2.39 -0.32 -22.81
C GLY A 38 2.04 0.71 -23.88
N ARG A 39 1.55 1.88 -23.47
CA ARG A 39 1.20 2.99 -24.40
C ARG A 39 2.38 3.94 -24.71
N ILE A 40 3.53 3.75 -24.06
CA ILE A 40 4.74 4.57 -24.26
C ILE A 40 5.47 4.07 -25.52
N ASP A 41 6.08 4.97 -26.31
CA ASP A 41 6.92 4.55 -27.43
C ASP A 41 8.25 3.96 -26.92
N HIS A 42 8.45 2.67 -27.19
CA HIS A 42 9.66 1.94 -26.81
C HIS A 42 10.94 2.53 -27.40
N LYS A 43 10.86 3.29 -28.51
CA LYS A 43 12.02 3.97 -29.11
C LYS A 43 12.55 5.10 -28.23
N GLU A 44 11.68 5.82 -27.52
CA GLU A 44 12.07 6.90 -26.61
C GLU A 44 12.91 6.38 -25.44
N ILE A 45 12.58 5.19 -24.96
CA ILE A 45 13.35 4.51 -23.90
C ILE A 45 14.74 4.11 -24.41
N VAL A 46 14.80 3.53 -25.62
CA VAL A 46 16.09 3.13 -26.23
C VAL A 46 16.96 4.35 -26.53
N ASN A 47 16.36 5.51 -26.80
CA ASN A 47 17.05 6.77 -27.02
C ASN A 47 17.51 7.46 -25.71
N GLY A 48 17.17 6.91 -24.54
CA GLY A 48 17.57 7.45 -23.24
C GLY A 48 16.71 8.63 -22.76
N ASN A 49 15.46 8.75 -23.22
CA ASN A 49 14.55 9.77 -22.71
C ASN A 49 14.23 9.52 -21.24
N VAL A 50 14.74 10.38 -20.36
CA VAL A 50 14.61 10.24 -18.90
C VAL A 50 13.15 10.30 -18.46
N GLU A 51 12.36 11.25 -18.99
CA GLU A 51 10.95 11.43 -18.64
C GLU A 51 10.13 10.18 -18.97
N LYS A 52 10.29 9.65 -20.19
CA LYS A 52 9.58 8.44 -20.62
C LYS A 52 10.07 7.19 -19.88
N THR A 53 11.35 7.14 -19.53
CA THR A 53 11.92 6.05 -18.72
C THR A 53 11.36 6.07 -17.29
N LEU A 54 11.31 7.23 -16.65
CA LEU A 54 10.68 7.37 -15.33
C LEU A 54 9.18 7.05 -15.40
N GLY A 55 8.49 7.49 -16.45
CA GLY A 55 7.10 7.14 -16.71
C GLY A 55 6.91 5.62 -16.82
N LEU A 56 7.77 4.91 -17.56
CA LEU A 56 7.72 3.46 -17.67
C LEU A 56 7.94 2.78 -16.32
N LEU A 57 8.96 3.19 -15.57
CA LEU A 57 9.27 2.63 -14.25
C LEU A 57 8.09 2.83 -13.29
N TRP A 58 7.48 4.01 -13.30
CA TRP A 58 6.27 4.31 -12.53
C TRP A 58 5.14 3.34 -12.89
N HIS A 59 4.85 3.12 -14.18
CA HIS A 59 3.83 2.18 -14.61
C HIS A 59 4.14 0.73 -14.23
N ILE A 60 5.41 0.33 -14.19
CA ILE A 60 5.79 -1.01 -13.75
C ILE A 60 5.58 -1.17 -12.25
N ILE A 61 6.09 -0.23 -11.45
CA ILE A 61 6.01 -0.27 -9.98
C ILE A 61 4.55 -0.22 -9.52
N PHE A 62 3.79 0.78 -10.01
CA PHE A 62 2.41 1.00 -9.57
C PHE A 62 1.39 0.19 -10.39
N GLY A 63 1.62 -0.01 -11.68
CA GLY A 63 0.65 -0.69 -12.53
C GLY A 63 0.68 -2.22 -12.40
N LEU A 64 1.86 -2.81 -12.20
CA LEU A 64 2.00 -4.28 -12.11
C LEU A 64 2.29 -4.74 -10.69
N GLY A 65 3.25 -4.10 -10.02
CA GLY A 65 3.59 -4.44 -8.64
C GLY A 65 2.41 -4.25 -7.70
N LEU A 66 1.86 -3.03 -7.65
CA LEU A 66 0.78 -2.70 -6.73
C LEU A 66 -0.52 -3.45 -7.02
N VAL A 67 -0.88 -3.65 -8.29
CA VAL A 67 -2.10 -4.39 -8.66
C VAL A 67 -2.00 -5.87 -8.26
N GLY A 68 -0.85 -6.51 -8.52
CA GLY A 68 -0.61 -7.88 -8.07
C GLY A 68 -0.62 -7.99 -6.54
N GLU A 69 0.00 -7.03 -5.86
CA GLU A 69 0.03 -6.96 -4.41
C GLU A 69 -1.38 -6.82 -3.81
N ILE A 70 -2.21 -5.94 -4.35
CA ILE A 70 -3.62 -5.78 -3.93
C ILE A 70 -4.37 -7.11 -4.06
N GLN A 71 -4.19 -7.86 -5.14
CA GLN A 71 -4.82 -9.18 -5.31
C GLN A 71 -4.33 -10.18 -4.26
N GLY A 72 -3.02 -10.22 -4.01
CA GLY A 72 -2.42 -11.06 -2.97
C GLY A 72 -2.94 -10.72 -1.58
N LEU A 73 -2.99 -9.44 -1.23
CA LEU A 73 -3.50 -8.96 0.06
C LEU A 73 -4.97 -9.31 0.27
N ARG A 74 -5.83 -9.25 -0.76
CA ARG A 74 -7.23 -9.70 -0.66
C ARG A 74 -7.32 -11.18 -0.31
N ALA A 75 -6.57 -12.01 -1.01
CA ALA A 75 -6.57 -13.46 -0.77
C ALA A 75 -6.02 -13.80 0.63
N SER A 76 -4.95 -13.12 1.05
CA SER A 76 -4.37 -13.22 2.39
C SER A 76 -5.37 -12.79 3.46
N LEU A 77 -6.00 -11.62 3.31
CA LEU A 77 -6.95 -11.07 4.27
C LEU A 77 -8.16 -12.00 4.42
N SER A 78 -8.71 -12.48 3.30
CA SER A 78 -9.80 -13.46 3.31
C SER A 78 -9.42 -14.74 4.07
N THR A 79 -8.19 -15.21 3.93
CA THR A 79 -7.69 -16.38 4.67
C THR A 79 -7.52 -16.07 6.15
N MET A 80 -6.90 -14.94 6.49
CA MET A 80 -6.62 -14.53 7.88
C MET A 80 -7.89 -14.18 8.67
N SER A 81 -8.92 -13.66 8.00
CA SER A 81 -10.22 -13.33 8.62
C SER A 81 -10.92 -14.53 9.28
N ARG A 82 -10.52 -15.75 8.93
CA ARG A 82 -11.05 -17.00 9.51
C ARG A 82 -10.37 -17.37 10.83
N VAL A 83 -9.23 -16.76 11.14
CA VAL A 83 -8.35 -17.14 12.25
C VAL A 83 -8.12 -15.98 13.22
N ARG A 84 -8.13 -14.74 12.74
CA ARG A 84 -7.86 -13.54 13.53
C ARG A 84 -9.04 -12.59 13.48
N GLU A 85 -9.58 -12.26 14.65
CA GLU A 85 -10.70 -11.32 14.80
C GLU A 85 -10.42 -9.92 14.20
N PRO A 86 -9.21 -9.31 14.37
CA PRO A 86 -8.91 -8.03 13.73
C PRO A 86 -9.00 -8.06 12.20
N ALA A 87 -8.64 -9.20 11.59
CA ALA A 87 -8.74 -9.40 10.15
C ALA A 87 -10.19 -9.65 9.70
N THR A 88 -11.04 -10.20 10.57
CA THR A 88 -12.48 -10.33 10.32
C THR A 88 -13.14 -8.95 10.22
N LEU A 89 -12.92 -8.09 11.22
CA LEU A 89 -13.44 -6.72 11.20
C LEU A 89 -12.85 -5.91 10.04
N GLY A 90 -11.54 -6.03 9.81
CA GLY A 90 -10.87 -5.37 8.70
C GLY A 90 -11.40 -5.80 7.34
N LEU A 91 -11.75 -7.09 7.15
CA LEU A 91 -12.37 -7.56 5.91
C LEU A 91 -13.75 -6.93 5.69
N SER A 92 -14.60 -6.91 6.71
CA SER A 92 -15.92 -6.25 6.60
C SER A 92 -15.81 -4.78 6.24
N PHE A 93 -14.86 -4.05 6.86
CA PHE A 93 -14.60 -2.66 6.54
C PHE A 93 -14.15 -2.48 5.08
N VAL A 94 -13.23 -3.31 4.59
CA VAL A 94 -12.76 -3.27 3.19
C VAL A 94 -13.92 -3.49 2.22
N GLU A 95 -14.75 -4.52 2.46
CA GLU A 95 -15.90 -4.84 1.61
C GLU A 95 -16.93 -3.72 1.59
N GLU A 96 -17.19 -3.08 2.74
CA GLU A 96 -18.08 -1.93 2.83
C GLU A 96 -17.57 -0.77 1.97
N ARG A 97 -16.29 -0.40 2.12
CA ARG A 97 -15.66 0.71 1.40
C ARG A 97 -15.59 0.51 -0.10
N GLU A 98 -15.49 -0.74 -0.56
CA GLU A 98 -15.46 -1.06 -1.99
C GLU A 98 -16.83 -1.04 -2.64
N ASN A 99 -17.85 -1.48 -1.92
CA ASN A 99 -19.23 -1.41 -2.37
C ASN A 99 -19.77 0.03 -2.31
N HIS A 100 -19.29 0.83 -1.35
CA HIS A 100 -19.72 2.21 -1.11
C HIS A 100 -18.53 3.17 -1.03
N PRO A 101 -17.85 3.44 -2.17
CA PRO A 101 -16.75 4.37 -2.19
C PRO A 101 -17.22 5.78 -1.81
N GLY A 102 -16.44 6.47 -0.98
CA GLY A 102 -16.76 7.84 -0.58
C GLY A 102 -16.70 8.81 -1.76
N GLY A 103 -17.53 9.86 -1.75
CA GLY A 103 -17.55 10.87 -2.82
C GLY A 103 -16.18 11.53 -3.07
N ALA A 104 -15.41 11.77 -2.00
CA ALA A 104 -14.03 12.27 -2.09
C ALA A 104 -13.09 11.25 -2.74
N GLU A 105 -13.18 9.96 -2.37
CA GLU A 105 -12.36 8.88 -2.95
C GLU A 105 -12.59 8.72 -4.46
N MET A 106 -13.79 9.01 -4.95
CA MET A 106 -14.11 8.94 -6.38
C MET A 106 -13.54 10.10 -7.21
N SER A 107 -13.20 11.24 -6.57
CA SER A 107 -12.55 12.36 -7.26
C SER A 107 -11.02 12.21 -7.34
N GLU A 108 -10.45 11.31 -6.53
CA GLU A 108 -9.01 11.03 -6.50
C GLU A 108 -8.53 10.39 -7.81
N PRO A 109 -7.28 10.68 -8.23
CA PRO A 109 -6.68 10.04 -9.40
C PRO A 109 -6.59 8.53 -9.18
N PRO A 110 -6.63 7.71 -10.26
CA PRO A 110 -6.59 6.25 -10.15
C PRO A 110 -5.43 5.72 -9.30
N THR A 111 -4.26 6.36 -9.40
CA THR A 111 -3.08 5.99 -8.61
C THR A 111 -3.30 6.17 -7.11
N ALA A 112 -3.91 7.27 -6.68
CA ALA A 112 -4.22 7.52 -5.27
C ALA A 112 -5.23 6.48 -4.76
N ARG A 113 -6.23 6.11 -5.58
CA ARG A 113 -7.19 5.05 -5.25
C ARG A 113 -6.54 3.68 -5.09
N PHE A 114 -5.55 3.34 -5.93
CA PHE A 114 -4.78 2.10 -5.77
C PHE A 114 -3.93 2.12 -4.50
N ILE A 115 -3.25 3.22 -4.20
CA ILE A 115 -2.46 3.37 -2.96
C ILE A 115 -3.37 3.26 -1.74
N LEU A 116 -4.54 3.91 -1.76
CA LEU A 116 -5.52 3.83 -0.69
C LEU A 116 -6.01 2.40 -0.50
N THR A 117 -6.37 1.70 -1.57
CA THR A 117 -6.79 0.29 -1.53
C THR A 117 -5.70 -0.61 -0.94
N TRP A 118 -4.45 -0.42 -1.38
CA TRP A 118 -3.30 -1.14 -0.85
C TRP A 118 -3.11 -0.91 0.64
N ALA A 119 -3.01 0.35 1.08
CA ALA A 119 -2.81 0.69 2.49
C ALA A 119 -3.96 0.15 3.36
N ARG A 120 -5.20 0.27 2.86
CA ARG A 120 -6.41 -0.24 3.49
C ARG A 120 -6.35 -1.75 3.71
N LEU A 121 -5.99 -2.51 2.67
CA LEU A 121 -5.87 -3.98 2.76
C LEU A 121 -4.75 -4.42 3.71
N VAL A 122 -3.59 -3.74 3.70
CA VAL A 122 -2.50 -4.04 4.63
C VAL A 122 -2.95 -3.81 6.07
N CYS A 123 -3.51 -2.64 6.35
CA CYS A 123 -3.91 -2.23 7.70
C CYS A 123 -5.10 -3.06 8.24
N ALA A 124 -6.00 -3.51 7.36
CA ALA A 124 -7.12 -4.37 7.70
C ALA A 124 -6.69 -5.72 8.32
N HIS A 125 -5.49 -6.23 8.02
CA HIS A 125 -4.97 -7.45 8.68
C HIS A 125 -4.78 -7.28 10.19
N TYR A 126 -4.68 -6.04 10.66
CA TYR A 126 -4.37 -5.66 12.03
C TYR A 126 -5.52 -4.91 12.71
N GLY A 127 -6.70 -4.87 12.08
CA GLY A 127 -7.87 -4.15 12.61
C GLY A 127 -7.72 -2.62 12.54
N ILE A 128 -6.86 -2.11 11.66
CA ILE A 128 -6.70 -0.66 11.44
C ILE A 128 -7.47 -0.26 10.18
N GLU A 129 -8.44 0.62 10.36
CA GLU A 129 -9.26 1.17 9.28
C GLU A 129 -8.57 2.36 8.62
N VAL A 130 -8.37 2.28 7.30
CA VAL A 130 -7.81 3.38 6.49
C VAL A 130 -8.85 3.84 5.48
N ASP A 131 -9.55 4.93 5.81
CA ASP A 131 -10.61 5.49 4.98
C ASP A 131 -10.08 6.46 3.92
N ASN A 132 -8.97 7.16 4.21
CA ASN A 132 -8.36 8.19 3.38
C ASN A 132 -6.81 8.19 3.46
N LEU A 133 -6.15 9.03 2.66
CA LEU A 133 -4.68 9.17 2.63
C LEU A 133 -4.18 10.35 3.49
N THR A 134 -5.00 10.88 4.40
CA THR A 134 -4.67 12.04 5.25
C THR A 134 -4.82 11.68 6.73
N THR A 135 -6.02 11.84 7.31
CA THR A 135 -6.26 11.66 8.74
C THR A 135 -6.07 10.23 9.19
N ALA A 136 -6.32 9.22 8.35
CA ALA A 136 -6.06 7.82 8.70
C ALA A 136 -4.57 7.52 9.01
N PHE A 137 -3.66 8.41 8.64
CA PHE A 137 -2.22 8.29 8.89
C PHE A 137 -1.73 9.19 10.04
N SER A 138 -2.60 9.98 10.67
CA SER A 138 -2.19 11.05 11.58
C SER A 138 -1.76 10.59 12.98
N ASP A 139 -1.98 9.32 13.33
CA ASP A 139 -1.64 8.76 14.66
C ASP A 139 -0.49 7.73 14.61
N GLY A 140 0.09 7.54 13.42
CA GLY A 140 1.25 6.69 13.17
C GLY A 140 0.97 5.18 13.07
N ARG A 141 -0.24 4.70 13.40
CA ARG A 141 -0.55 3.25 13.38
C ARG A 141 -0.46 2.67 11.98
N ALA A 142 -1.14 3.30 11.02
CA ALA A 142 -1.14 2.85 9.62
C ALA A 142 0.28 2.78 9.05
N LEU A 143 1.11 3.81 9.30
CA LEU A 143 2.52 3.83 8.87
C LEU A 143 3.34 2.68 9.47
N CYS A 144 3.20 2.44 10.77
CA CYS A 144 3.88 1.34 11.44
C CYS A 144 3.46 -0.02 10.89
N PHE A 145 2.15 -0.23 10.65
CA PHE A 145 1.66 -1.50 10.12
C PHE A 145 2.04 -1.75 8.67
N LEU A 146 2.21 -0.71 7.86
CA LEU A 146 2.79 -0.86 6.52
C LEU A 146 4.21 -1.43 6.59
N ILE A 147 5.06 -0.94 7.51
CA ILE A 147 6.41 -1.50 7.72
C ILE A 147 6.33 -2.91 8.28
N HIS A 148 5.56 -3.11 9.36
CA HIS A 148 5.44 -4.40 10.04
C HIS A 148 4.99 -5.51 9.09
N HIS A 149 4.04 -5.24 8.20
CA HIS A 149 3.52 -6.23 7.27
C HIS A 149 4.58 -6.79 6.32
N TYR A 150 5.43 -5.92 5.77
CA TYR A 150 6.47 -6.34 4.82
C TYR A 150 7.79 -6.72 5.50
N MET A 151 8.06 -6.16 6.66
CA MET A 151 9.33 -6.32 7.39
C MET A 151 9.10 -6.49 8.90
N PRO A 152 8.46 -7.58 9.35
CA PRO A 152 8.12 -7.78 10.76
C PRO A 152 9.35 -7.90 11.68
N ARG A 153 10.52 -8.17 11.12
CA ARG A 153 11.80 -8.17 11.85
C ARG A 153 12.35 -6.78 12.13
N LEU A 154 11.96 -5.79 11.33
CA LEU A 154 12.40 -4.41 11.49
C LEU A 154 11.53 -3.69 12.53
N LEU A 155 10.23 -3.95 12.50
CA LEU A 155 9.25 -3.41 13.44
C LEU A 155 8.30 -4.51 13.89
N ALA A 156 8.40 -4.90 15.17
CA ALA A 156 7.51 -5.89 15.77
C ALA A 156 6.13 -5.29 16.07
N GLN A 157 5.08 -6.12 16.07
CA GLN A 157 3.71 -5.65 16.28
C GLN A 157 3.55 -5.05 17.70
N GLU A 158 4.27 -5.60 18.67
CA GLU A 158 4.21 -5.23 20.08
C GLU A 158 4.85 -3.87 20.37
N GLU A 159 5.67 -3.36 19.45
CA GLU A 159 6.26 -2.01 19.54
C GLU A 159 5.22 -0.93 19.15
N ILE A 160 4.12 -1.30 18.48
CA ILE A 160 3.14 -0.35 17.93
C ILE A 160 2.07 -0.04 18.97
N MET A 161 1.90 1.24 19.29
CA MET A 161 0.88 1.69 20.22
C MET A 161 -0.50 1.72 19.54
N MET A 162 -1.37 0.79 19.93
CA MET A 162 -2.73 0.66 19.37
C MET A 162 -3.72 1.69 19.91
N ASN A 163 -3.51 2.15 21.14
CA ASN A 163 -4.37 3.13 21.81
C ASN A 163 -3.91 4.54 21.47
N THR A 164 -4.62 5.21 20.58
CA THR A 164 -4.36 6.56 20.09
C THR A 164 -5.63 7.41 20.17
N THR A 165 -5.54 8.70 19.85
CA THR A 165 -6.74 9.56 19.83
C THR A 165 -7.77 9.07 18.81
N LEU A 166 -7.33 8.55 17.66
CA LEU A 166 -8.23 7.99 16.65
C LEU A 166 -8.85 6.65 17.06
N SER A 167 -8.14 5.80 17.82
CA SER A 167 -8.72 4.55 18.31
C SER A 167 -9.77 4.79 19.40
N ASN A 168 -9.56 5.83 20.23
CA ASN A 168 -10.41 6.10 21.39
C ASN A 168 -11.63 6.97 21.06
N ALA A 169 -11.58 7.76 19.98
CA ALA A 169 -12.74 8.52 19.48
C ALA A 169 -13.95 7.61 19.14
N VAL A 170 -13.72 6.31 18.89
CA VAL A 170 -14.77 5.32 18.60
C VAL A 170 -15.48 4.84 19.87
N THR A 171 -14.89 5.02 21.05
CA THR A 171 -15.36 4.48 22.34
C THR A 171 -15.97 5.52 23.30
N GLU A 172 -16.14 6.78 22.91
CA GLU A 172 -16.71 7.86 23.75
C GLU A 172 -18.23 7.74 24.03
N THR A 173 -18.70 6.60 24.56
CA THR A 173 -20.10 6.43 25.00
C THR A 173 -20.29 6.34 26.52
N ASP A 174 -19.24 6.23 27.33
CA ASP A 174 -19.36 6.19 28.80
C ASP A 174 -18.96 7.52 29.47
N VAL A 175 -19.95 8.42 29.58
CA VAL A 175 -19.83 9.72 30.24
C VAL A 175 -19.96 9.56 31.76
N THR A 176 -18.88 9.15 32.44
CA THR A 176 -18.77 9.22 33.92
C THR A 176 -17.40 9.65 34.47
N THR A 177 -16.38 9.84 33.63
CA THR A 177 -15.02 10.24 34.07
C THR A 177 -14.89 11.73 34.35
N SER A 178 -14.09 12.07 35.37
CA SER A 178 -13.81 13.46 35.73
C SER A 178 -12.98 14.18 34.65
N LEU A 179 -13.12 15.52 34.58
CA LEU A 179 -12.35 16.37 33.65
C LEU A 179 -10.83 16.16 33.76
N SER A 180 -10.32 15.93 34.97
CA SER A 180 -8.90 15.66 35.21
C SER A 180 -8.45 14.31 34.66
N GLU A 181 -9.30 13.28 34.73
CA GLU A 181 -8.99 11.95 34.20
C GLU A 181 -9.01 11.96 32.68
N ASN A 182 -9.99 12.62 32.08
CA ASN A 182 -10.06 12.78 30.62
C ASN A 182 -8.83 13.51 30.06
N LYS A 183 -8.34 14.54 30.77
CA LYS A 183 -7.11 15.22 30.38
C LYS A 183 -5.90 14.27 30.40
N LYS A 184 -5.77 13.47 31.46
CA LYS A 184 -4.68 12.50 31.59
C LYS A 184 -4.73 11.42 30.51
N ILE A 185 -5.92 10.91 30.20
CA ILE A 185 -6.14 9.94 29.11
C ILE A 185 -5.70 10.54 27.78
N ASN A 186 -6.16 11.74 27.45
CA ASN A 186 -5.79 12.40 26.20
C ASN A 186 -4.28 12.67 26.09
N GLU A 187 -3.63 13.04 27.19
CA GLU A 187 -2.17 13.18 27.22
C GLU A 187 -1.47 11.84 26.93
N GLU A 188 -1.94 10.73 27.49
CA GLU A 188 -1.40 9.40 27.23
C GLU A 188 -1.58 8.95 25.77
N LEU A 189 -2.77 9.16 25.20
CA LEU A 189 -3.05 8.85 23.79
C LEU A 189 -2.13 9.65 22.86
N LEU A 190 -1.90 10.93 23.13
CA LEU A 190 -0.99 11.76 22.35
C LEU A 190 0.48 11.32 22.50
N GLN A 191 0.87 10.79 23.67
CA GLN A 191 2.20 10.21 23.83
C GLN A 191 2.36 8.92 23.04
N ASN A 192 1.31 8.11 22.92
CA ASN A 192 1.32 6.90 22.12
C ASN A 192 1.52 7.21 20.63
N GLU A 193 0.87 8.25 20.11
CA GLU A 193 1.07 8.73 18.75
C GLU A 193 2.51 9.18 18.51
N LYS A 194 3.08 9.97 19.43
CA LYS A 194 4.49 10.39 19.36
C LYS A 194 5.43 9.19 19.34
N ARG A 195 5.13 8.13 20.10
CA ARG A 195 5.92 6.89 20.08
C ARG A 195 5.82 6.18 18.74
N ASN A 196 4.63 6.06 18.16
CA ASN A 196 4.44 5.47 16.84
C ASN A 196 5.26 6.21 15.78
N PHE A 197 5.17 7.54 15.72
CA PHE A 197 5.97 8.32 14.78
C PHE A 197 7.46 8.21 15.02
N LYS A 198 7.90 8.23 16.29
CA LYS A 198 9.31 8.06 16.62
C LYS A 198 9.84 6.71 16.13
N ILE A 199 9.12 5.63 16.42
CA ILE A 199 9.51 4.28 16.00
C ILE A 199 9.53 4.20 14.48
N PHE A 200 8.53 4.73 13.79
CA PHE A 200 8.52 4.78 12.32
C PHE A 200 9.72 5.52 11.73
N LEU A 201 10.14 6.64 12.32
CA LEU A 201 11.28 7.45 11.85
C LEU A 201 12.65 6.84 12.19
N ASP A 202 12.72 6.00 13.22
CA ASP A 202 13.96 5.37 13.69
C ASP A 202 14.28 4.04 12.96
N LYS A 203 13.43 3.58 12.04
CA LYS A 203 13.66 2.37 11.21
C LYS A 203 14.15 2.72 9.80
#